data_AF-Q9UZF3-F1
#
_entry.id   AF-Q9UZF3-F1
#
_cell.length_a   1.000
_cell.length_b   1.000
_cell.length_c   1.000
_cell.angle_alpha   90.00
_cell.angle_beta   90.00
_cell.angle_gamma   90.00
#
_symmetry.space_group_name_H-M   'P 1'
#
loop_
_entity.id
_entity.type
_entity.pdbx_description
1 polymer ?
#
loop_
_entity_poly.entity_id
_entity_poly.type
_entity_poly.pdbx_seq_one_letter_code
_entity_poly.pdbx_strand_id
1 'polypeptide(L)'
;MSRLPQLYVEVPKEECLEGRKVKHECIIIQDNLEVKLGEGDEIPDFVDLDRAKFLAKEIYDRFHFYVDQYEHRMKVDAIIVYPDRRTKIYLKKGDELLLLPVEGYVVTLIADVGNRVRKGDAFAAVTTRKGEVHYLKPPRPGTVVYIDEFTNRPHYVYYILPEL
;
A
#
# COMPACT_ATOMS: atom_id res chain seq x y z
N MET A 1 -5.14 20.38 -0.06
CA MET A 1 -5.38 18.93 0.08
C MET A 1 -4.09 18.21 -0.24
N SER A 2 -3.58 17.39 0.67
CA SER A 2 -2.47 16.47 0.38
C SER A 2 -2.91 15.52 -0.74
N ARG A 3 -2.02 15.22 -1.68
CA ARG A 3 -2.32 14.21 -2.71
C ARG A 3 -2.37 12.85 -2.04
N LEU A 4 -3.32 11.99 -2.43
CA LEU A 4 -3.31 10.61 -1.98
C LEU A 4 -2.18 9.82 -2.66
N PRO A 5 -1.61 8.81 -1.98
CA PRO A 5 -0.74 7.84 -2.63
C PRO A 5 -1.44 7.15 -3.81
N GLN A 6 -0.67 6.63 -4.76
CA GLN A 6 -1.19 5.80 -5.85
C GLN A 6 -0.86 4.35 -5.55
N LEU A 7 -1.85 3.48 -5.70
CA LEU A 7 -1.69 2.04 -5.61
C LEU A 7 -1.61 1.46 -7.03
N TYR A 8 -0.63 0.61 -7.27
CA TYR A 8 -0.57 -0.26 -8.45
C TYR A 8 -0.48 -1.70 -7.99
N VAL A 9 -1.25 -2.58 -8.60
CA VAL A 9 -1.35 -4.00 -8.22
C VAL A 9 -1.13 -4.89 -9.42
N GLU A 10 -0.45 -6.00 -9.21
CA GLU A 10 -0.17 -6.99 -10.26
C GLU A 10 -1.48 -7.55 -10.83
N VAL A 11 -1.61 -7.46 -12.15
CA VAL A 11 -2.77 -7.93 -12.93
C VAL A 11 -2.30 -8.69 -14.18
N PRO A 12 -3.17 -9.53 -14.79
CA PRO A 12 -2.93 -10.05 -16.12
C PRO A 12 -2.67 -8.93 -17.15
N LYS A 13 -1.85 -9.22 -18.17
CA LYS A 13 -1.47 -8.24 -19.20
C LYS A 13 -2.68 -7.65 -19.93
N GLU A 14 -3.73 -8.44 -20.10
CA GLU A 14 -4.97 -8.07 -20.78
C GLU A 14 -5.76 -7.00 -20.03
N GLU A 15 -5.55 -6.86 -18.71
CA GLU A 15 -6.18 -5.79 -17.92
C GLU A 15 -5.48 -4.46 -18.19
N CYS A 16 -4.14 -4.44 -18.25
CA CYS A 16 -3.38 -3.24 -18.58
C CYS A 16 -3.44 -2.86 -20.07
N LEU A 17 -3.62 -3.83 -20.98
CA LEU A 17 -3.36 -3.64 -22.40
C LEU A 17 -4.53 -3.97 -23.32
N GLU A 18 -4.63 -3.21 -24.41
CA GLU A 18 -5.39 -3.51 -25.62
C GLU A 18 -4.40 -3.64 -26.79
N GLY A 19 -3.99 -4.87 -27.10
CA GLY A 19 -2.88 -5.11 -28.03
C GLY A 19 -1.56 -4.57 -27.46
N ARG A 20 -0.98 -3.54 -28.10
CA ARG A 20 0.22 -2.83 -27.62
C ARG A 20 -0.07 -1.48 -26.98
N LYS A 21 -1.35 -1.09 -26.86
CA LYS A 21 -1.78 0.15 -26.21
C LYS A 21 -2.17 -0.09 -24.78
N VAL A 22 -1.86 0.88 -23.94
CA VAL A 22 -2.19 0.87 -22.51
C VAL A 22 -3.63 1.36 -22.30
N LYS A 23 -4.47 0.57 -21.63
CA LYS A 23 -5.88 0.87 -21.34
C LYS A 23 -6.07 1.89 -20.23
N HIS A 24 -5.18 1.89 -19.25
CA HIS A 24 -5.16 2.78 -18.11
C HIS A 24 -3.75 2.82 -17.54
N GLU A 25 -3.45 3.81 -16.71
CA GLU A 25 -2.10 3.99 -16.14
C GLU A 25 -1.55 2.68 -15.52
N CYS A 26 -0.41 2.21 -16.03
CA CYS A 26 0.21 0.96 -15.61
C CYS A 26 1.71 1.15 -15.35
N ILE A 27 2.25 0.31 -14.48
CA ILE A 27 3.69 0.14 -14.28
C ILE A 27 4.05 -1.24 -14.80
N ILE A 28 5.01 -1.30 -15.73
CA ILE A 28 5.56 -2.53 -16.27
C ILE A 28 6.92 -2.77 -15.63
N ILE A 29 7.13 -3.96 -15.06
CA ILE A 29 8.41 -4.39 -14.50
C ILE A 29 8.96 -5.55 -15.32
N GLN A 30 10.22 -5.42 -15.75
CA GLN A 30 10.96 -6.50 -16.41
C GLN A 30 12.42 -6.47 -15.95
N ASP A 31 12.86 -7.53 -15.28
CA ASP A 31 14.20 -7.61 -14.69
C ASP A 31 14.49 -6.38 -13.78
N ASN A 32 15.37 -5.46 -14.22
CA ASN A 32 15.69 -4.22 -13.49
C ASN A 32 15.02 -2.96 -14.08
N LEU A 33 14.14 -3.14 -15.06
CA LEU A 33 13.46 -2.06 -15.76
C LEU A 33 12.08 -1.83 -15.14
N GLU A 34 11.77 -0.56 -14.91
CA GLU A 34 10.43 -0.12 -14.58
C GLU A 34 9.99 0.96 -15.57
N VAL A 35 8.86 0.72 -16.26
CA VAL A 35 8.28 1.67 -17.21
C VAL A 35 6.89 2.06 -16.71
N LYS A 36 6.72 3.33 -16.40
CA LYS A 36 5.40 3.89 -16.09
C LYS A 36 4.77 4.45 -17.36
N LEU A 37 3.62 3.92 -17.74
CA LEU A 37 2.88 4.30 -18.93
C LEU A 37 1.51 4.87 -18.53
N GLY A 38 1.11 5.93 -19.21
CA GLY A 38 -0.24 6.50 -19.13
C GLY A 38 -1.23 5.78 -20.04
N GLU A 39 -2.51 6.12 -19.90
CA GLU A 39 -3.55 5.67 -20.81
C GLU A 39 -3.27 6.14 -22.24
N GLY A 40 -3.37 5.23 -23.21
CA GLY A 40 -3.14 5.50 -24.63
C GLY A 40 -1.68 5.41 -25.07
N ASP A 41 -0.72 5.32 -24.14
CA ASP A 41 0.69 5.11 -24.46
C ASP A 41 0.90 3.75 -25.15
N GLU A 42 1.90 3.69 -26.03
CA GLU A 42 2.35 2.44 -26.63
C GLU A 42 3.48 1.82 -25.81
N ILE A 43 3.47 0.49 -25.71
CA ILE A 43 4.52 -0.24 -25.03
C ILE A 43 5.83 -0.15 -25.84
N PRO A 44 6.96 0.21 -25.21
CA PRO A 44 8.25 0.24 -25.89
C PRO A 44 8.67 -1.14 -26.43
N ASP A 45 9.39 -1.16 -27.56
CA ASP A 45 9.76 -2.41 -28.25
C ASP A 45 10.71 -3.32 -27.45
N PHE A 46 11.45 -2.76 -26.48
CA PHE A 46 12.35 -3.52 -25.62
C PHE A 46 11.64 -4.30 -24.50
N VAL A 47 10.32 -4.10 -24.33
CA VAL A 47 9.52 -4.83 -23.35
C VAL A 47 9.05 -6.15 -23.97
N ASP A 48 9.44 -7.25 -23.35
CA ASP A 48 8.97 -8.60 -23.66
C ASP A 48 7.68 -8.87 -22.86
N LEU A 49 6.54 -8.88 -23.56
CA LEU A 49 5.22 -9.01 -22.95
C LEU A 49 4.99 -10.34 -22.23
N ASP A 50 5.77 -11.38 -22.53
CA ASP A 50 5.62 -12.70 -21.93
C ASP A 50 6.52 -12.89 -20.69
N ARG A 51 7.48 -11.99 -20.49
CA ARG A 51 8.37 -11.97 -19.31
C ARG A 51 8.07 -10.84 -18.34
N ALA A 52 7.42 -9.78 -18.80
CA ALA A 52 7.10 -8.62 -17.99
C ALA A 52 5.97 -8.88 -16.99
N LYS A 53 6.04 -8.19 -15.85
CA LYS A 53 4.94 -8.04 -14.90
C LYS A 53 4.21 -6.74 -15.15
N PHE A 54 2.89 -6.78 -15.04
CA PHE A 54 2.02 -5.62 -15.27
C PHE A 54 1.33 -5.26 -13.97
N LEU A 55 1.45 -4.00 -13.56
CA LEU A 55 0.78 -3.47 -12.39
C LEU A 55 -0.15 -2.34 -12.80
N ALA A 56 -1.46 -2.58 -12.71
CA ALA A 56 -2.50 -1.61 -13.03
C ALA A 56 -2.73 -0.66 -11.86
N LYS A 57 -2.99 0.61 -12.16
CA LYS A 57 -3.40 1.59 -11.16
C LYS A 57 -4.78 1.24 -10.60
N GLU A 58 -4.86 1.17 -9.28
CA GLU A 58 -6.07 0.86 -8.53
C GLU A 58 -6.46 2.02 -7.60
N ILE A 59 -7.69 1.99 -7.10
CA ILE A 59 -8.13 2.89 -6.03
C ILE A 59 -7.34 2.59 -4.76
N TYR A 60 -6.67 3.61 -4.21
CA TYR A 60 -5.82 3.46 -3.03
C TYR A 60 -6.56 2.84 -1.82
N ASP A 61 -7.79 3.27 -1.58
CA ASP A 61 -8.64 2.80 -0.47
C ASP A 61 -9.03 1.30 -0.56
N ARG A 62 -8.66 0.62 -1.65
CA ARG A 62 -8.91 -0.80 -1.88
C ARG A 62 -7.70 -1.69 -1.54
N PHE A 63 -6.64 -1.12 -0.98
CA PHE A 63 -5.42 -1.87 -0.64
C PHE A 63 -5.71 -3.13 0.20
N HIS A 64 -6.65 -3.05 1.16
CA HIS A 64 -7.00 -4.16 2.03
C HIS A 64 -7.49 -5.41 1.29
N PHE A 65 -8.02 -5.31 0.06
CA PHE A 65 -8.42 -6.48 -0.73
C PHE A 65 -7.23 -7.34 -1.17
N TYR A 66 -6.06 -6.72 -1.32
CA TYR A 66 -4.82 -7.37 -1.76
C TYR A 66 -3.99 -7.94 -0.61
N VAL A 67 -4.50 -7.86 0.62
CA VAL A 67 -3.90 -8.46 1.82
C VAL A 67 -4.76 -9.62 2.29
N ASP A 68 -4.11 -10.73 2.64
CA ASP A 68 -4.74 -11.81 3.39
C ASP A 68 -4.81 -11.42 4.86
N GLN A 69 -6.02 -11.17 5.35
CA GLN A 69 -6.25 -10.72 6.74
C GLN A 69 -6.10 -11.84 7.77
N TYR A 70 -6.03 -13.10 7.36
CA TYR A 70 -5.83 -14.24 8.26
C TYR A 70 -4.35 -14.61 8.35
N GLU A 71 -3.69 -14.71 7.19
CA GLU A 71 -2.26 -15.04 7.10
C GLU A 71 -1.35 -13.82 7.26
N HIS A 72 -1.93 -12.62 7.26
CA HIS A 72 -1.24 -11.34 7.34
C HIS A 72 -0.17 -11.19 6.25
N ARG A 73 -0.53 -11.49 5.00
CA ARG A 73 0.40 -11.51 3.85
C ARG A 73 -0.16 -10.83 2.62
N MET A 74 0.71 -10.25 1.81
CA MET A 74 0.35 -9.75 0.48
C MET A 74 -0.07 -10.90 -0.45
N LYS A 75 -1.21 -10.76 -1.14
CA LYS A 75 -1.74 -11.74 -2.10
C LYS A 75 -1.11 -11.64 -3.49
N VAL A 76 -0.65 -10.44 -3.85
CA VAL A 76 -0.10 -10.07 -5.17
C VAL A 76 1.05 -9.08 -4.99
N ASP A 77 1.90 -8.91 -6.01
CA ASP A 77 2.86 -7.79 -6.00
C ASP A 77 2.08 -6.46 -6.09
N ALA A 78 2.53 -5.45 -5.35
CA ALA A 78 1.96 -4.10 -5.38
C ALA A 78 3.06 -3.04 -5.25
N ILE A 79 2.78 -1.85 -5.78
CA ILE A 79 3.61 -0.66 -5.61
C ILE A 79 2.73 0.45 -5.08
N ILE A 80 3.14 1.05 -3.97
CA ILE A 80 2.53 2.28 -3.48
C ILE A 80 3.48 3.42 -3.80
N VAL A 81 3.03 4.35 -4.64
CA VAL A 81 3.73 5.58 -4.97
C VAL A 81 3.21 6.68 -4.07
N TYR A 82 4.07 7.24 -3.22
CA TYR A 82 3.69 8.24 -2.24
C TYR A 82 3.24 9.57 -2.88
N PRO A 83 2.63 10.48 -2.09
CA PRO A 83 2.09 11.75 -2.58
C PRO A 83 3.12 12.64 -3.29
N ASP A 84 4.40 12.50 -2.93
CA ASP A 84 5.53 13.20 -3.55
C ASP A 84 5.84 12.74 -4.98
N ARG A 85 5.25 11.61 -5.42
CA ARG A 85 5.45 10.94 -6.71
C ARG A 85 6.90 10.52 -7.00
N ARG A 86 7.75 10.51 -5.97
CA ARG A 86 9.18 10.17 -6.09
C ARG A 86 9.51 8.95 -5.24
N THR A 87 8.89 8.84 -4.07
CA THR A 87 9.11 7.75 -3.16
C THR A 87 8.10 6.64 -3.44
N LYS A 88 8.60 5.40 -3.42
CA LYS A 88 7.79 4.20 -3.67
C LYS A 88 8.13 3.13 -2.63
N ILE A 89 7.14 2.31 -2.32
CA ILE A 89 7.35 1.06 -1.62
C ILE A 89 6.87 -0.09 -2.50
N TYR A 90 7.71 -1.10 -2.63
CA TYR A 90 7.41 -2.33 -3.35
C TYR A 90 7.02 -3.38 -2.32
N LEU A 91 5.86 -3.97 -2.53
CA LEU A 91 5.33 -5.06 -1.73
C LEU A 91 5.26 -6.28 -2.63
N LYS A 92 5.93 -7.35 -2.23
CA LYS A 92 5.95 -8.61 -2.96
C LYS A 92 4.86 -9.53 -2.46
N LYS A 93 4.33 -10.35 -3.36
CA LYS A 93 3.45 -11.45 -2.98
C LYS A 93 4.13 -12.30 -1.91
N GLY A 94 3.42 -12.54 -0.81
CA GLY A 94 3.90 -13.31 0.33
C GLY A 94 4.61 -12.49 1.41
N ASP A 95 4.89 -11.21 1.18
CA ASP A 95 5.40 -10.29 2.22
C ASP A 95 4.45 -10.30 3.42
N GLU A 96 4.99 -10.52 4.60
CA GLU A 96 4.25 -10.50 5.86
C GLU A 96 4.03 -9.06 6.32
N LEU A 97 2.82 -8.73 6.72
CA LEU A 97 2.44 -7.41 7.24
C LEU A 97 1.99 -7.53 8.70
N LEU A 98 2.23 -6.50 9.50
CA LEU A 98 1.53 -6.35 10.76
C LEU A 98 0.23 -5.62 10.51
N LEU A 99 -0.89 -6.23 10.89
CA LEU A 99 -2.22 -5.63 10.87
C LEU A 99 -2.56 -5.22 12.29
N LEU A 100 -2.42 -3.94 12.61
CA LEU A 100 -2.60 -3.40 13.95
C LEU A 100 -3.89 -2.57 14.00
N PRO A 101 -4.98 -3.11 14.57
CA PRO A 101 -6.21 -2.35 14.74
C PRO A 101 -6.02 -1.25 15.79
N VAL A 102 -6.63 -0.11 15.53
CA VAL A 102 -6.67 1.07 16.40
C VAL A 102 -8.12 1.39 16.65
N GLU A 103 -8.59 0.96 17.81
CA GLU A 103 -10.00 1.06 18.18
C GLU A 103 -10.20 1.80 19.49
N GLY A 104 -11.14 2.74 19.51
CA GLY A 104 -11.59 3.36 20.75
C GLY A 104 -12.54 4.52 20.54
N TYR A 105 -12.67 5.37 21.57
CA TYR A 105 -13.65 6.45 21.58
C TYR A 105 -13.20 7.66 20.74
N VAL A 106 -11.98 8.15 20.99
CA VAL A 106 -11.31 9.12 20.11
C VAL A 106 -9.97 8.51 19.71
N VAL A 107 -9.69 8.48 18.40
CA VAL A 107 -8.44 7.96 17.86
C VAL A 107 -7.61 9.10 17.29
N THR A 108 -6.31 9.09 17.58
CA THR A 108 -5.32 10.01 17.03
C THR A 108 -4.26 9.20 16.30
N LEU A 109 -4.18 9.37 14.99
CA LEU A 109 -3.13 8.80 14.14
C LEU A 109 -1.85 9.62 14.35
N ILE A 110 -0.74 8.97 14.70
CA ILE A 110 0.54 9.64 14.97
C ILE A 110 1.49 9.40 13.79
N ALA A 111 1.62 8.15 13.35
CA ALA A 111 2.41 7.79 12.18
C ALA A 111 1.54 7.80 10.92
N ASP A 112 2.08 8.36 9.84
CA ASP A 112 1.45 8.38 8.53
C ASP A 112 2.08 7.33 7.59
N VAL A 113 1.47 7.10 6.44
CA VAL A 113 1.96 6.23 5.39
C VAL A 113 3.38 6.64 4.97
N GLY A 114 4.27 5.66 4.87
CA GLY A 114 5.69 5.85 4.61
C GLY A 114 6.54 6.21 5.83
N ASN A 115 5.95 6.43 7.00
CA ASN A 115 6.72 6.61 8.23
C ASN A 115 7.26 5.26 8.71
N ARG A 116 8.54 5.29 9.12
CA ARG A 116 9.16 4.21 9.86
C ARG A 116 8.77 4.31 11.34
N VAL A 117 8.27 3.23 11.92
CA VAL A 117 7.92 3.14 13.35
C VAL A 117 8.84 2.13 14.03
N ARG A 118 9.46 2.52 15.15
CA ARG A 118 10.36 1.62 15.92
C ARG A 118 9.62 0.98 17.08
N LYS A 119 10.20 -0.10 17.60
CA LYS A 119 9.73 -0.71 18.85
C LYS A 119 9.82 0.33 19.97
N GLY A 120 8.67 0.74 20.51
CA GLY A 120 8.58 1.74 21.57
C GLY A 120 7.96 3.07 21.12
N ASP A 121 8.03 3.39 19.83
CA ASP A 121 7.41 4.58 19.25
C ASP A 121 5.90 4.37 19.14
N ALA A 122 5.12 5.39 19.50
CA ALA A 122 3.68 5.33 19.36
C ALA A 122 3.30 5.60 17.89
N PHE A 123 2.55 4.70 17.27
CA PHE A 123 2.03 4.91 15.91
C PHE A 123 0.61 5.48 15.92
N ALA A 124 -0.12 5.28 17.03
CA ALA A 124 -1.43 5.87 17.28
C ALA A 124 -1.66 6.05 18.78
N ALA A 125 -2.67 6.84 19.14
CA ALA A 125 -3.19 6.97 20.49
C ALA A 125 -4.71 6.85 20.51
N VAL A 126 -5.22 6.26 21.59
CA VAL A 126 -6.64 6.10 21.84
C VAL A 126 -7.00 6.79 23.15
N THR A 127 -7.98 7.69 23.11
CA THR A 127 -8.52 8.34 24.30
C THR A 127 -9.84 7.68 24.68
N THR A 128 -9.96 7.23 25.93
CA THR A 128 -11.19 6.62 26.46
C THR A 128 -12.26 7.67 26.74
N ARG A 129 -13.51 7.25 26.98
CA ARG A 129 -14.59 8.16 27.41
C ARG A 129 -14.30 8.89 28.72
N LYS A 130 -13.38 8.36 29.54
CA LYS A 130 -12.95 8.96 30.81
C LYS A 130 -11.76 9.91 30.65
N GLY A 131 -11.24 10.09 29.44
CA GLY A 131 -10.08 10.94 29.15
C GLY A 131 -8.72 10.28 29.35
N GLU A 132 -8.66 8.97 29.60
CA GLU A 132 -7.39 8.24 29.68
C GLU A 132 -6.81 8.04 28.28
N VAL A 133 -5.50 8.28 28.10
CA VAL A 133 -4.81 8.15 26.81
C VAL A 133 -3.94 6.91 26.82
N HIS A 134 -4.18 6.01 25.85
CA HIS A 134 -3.37 4.82 25.62
C HIS A 134 -2.61 4.95 24.30
N TYR A 135 -1.28 4.87 24.38
CA TYR A 135 -0.41 4.88 23.21
C TYR A 135 -0.23 3.47 22.67
N LEU A 136 -0.48 3.28 21.38
CA LEU A 136 -0.27 2.01 20.69
C LEU A 136 1.12 2.00 20.05
N LYS A 137 1.85 0.92 20.30
CA LYS A 137 3.25 0.75 19.88
C LYS A 137 3.36 -0.52 19.05
N PRO A 138 4.17 -0.55 17.97
CA PRO A 138 4.27 -1.74 17.14
C PRO A 138 5.06 -2.83 17.89
N PRO A 139 4.74 -4.12 17.70
CA PRO A 139 5.44 -5.23 18.36
C PRO A 139 6.90 -5.37 17.88
N ARG A 140 7.18 -4.99 16.63
CA ARG A 140 8.51 -4.92 16.01
C ARG A 140 8.61 -3.70 15.08
N PRO A 141 9.83 -3.19 14.77
CA PRO A 141 10.01 -2.08 13.85
C PRO A 141 9.47 -2.39 12.45
N GLY A 142 9.07 -1.35 11.73
CA GLY A 142 8.57 -1.48 10.37
C GLY A 142 8.22 -0.14 9.74
N THR A 143 7.74 -0.19 8.50
CA THR A 143 7.26 0.98 7.75
C THR A 143 5.75 0.88 7.57
N VAL A 144 5.01 1.94 7.90
CA VAL A 144 3.57 2.02 7.65
C VAL A 144 3.35 2.07 6.14
N VAL A 145 2.64 1.10 5.58
CA VAL A 145 2.41 1.01 4.13
C VAL A 145 1.01 1.44 3.74
N TYR A 146 0.05 1.26 4.64
CA TYR A 146 -1.34 1.64 4.43
C TYR A 146 -2.05 1.84 5.77
N ILE A 147 -3.07 2.70 5.78
CA ILE A 147 -3.96 2.93 6.93
C ILE A 147 -5.37 2.84 6.38
N ASP A 148 -6.13 1.86 6.85
CA ASP A 148 -7.53 1.64 6.46
C ASP A 148 -8.45 2.27 7.49
N GLU A 149 -9.55 2.87 7.06
CA GLU A 149 -10.62 3.35 7.94
C GLU A 149 -11.84 2.46 7.80
N PHE A 150 -12.25 1.82 8.90
CA PHE A 150 -13.38 0.90 8.92
C PHE A 150 -14.55 1.54 9.68
N THR A 151 -15.69 1.75 8.99
CA THR A 151 -17.00 2.20 9.51
C THR A 151 -17.19 3.70 9.81
N ASN A 152 -18.43 4.08 10.20
CA ASN A 152 -18.84 5.43 10.65
C ASN A 152 -18.27 5.84 12.03
N ARG A 153 -17.31 5.10 12.57
CA ARG A 153 -16.59 5.40 13.82
C ARG A 153 -15.09 5.44 13.50
N PRO A 154 -14.27 6.21 14.22
CA PRO A 154 -12.85 6.38 13.93
C PRO A 154 -12.07 5.11 14.33
N HIS A 155 -12.31 4.00 13.66
CA HIS A 155 -11.58 2.74 13.79
C HIS A 155 -10.67 2.60 12.58
N TYR A 156 -9.39 2.39 12.85
CA TYR A 156 -8.39 2.28 11.80
C TYR A 156 -7.63 0.97 11.90
N VAL A 157 -7.08 0.51 10.79
CA VAL A 157 -6.13 -0.61 10.78
C VAL A 157 -4.84 -0.14 10.12
N TYR A 158 -3.75 -0.21 10.86
CA TYR A 158 -2.42 0.03 10.32
C TYR A 158 -1.90 -1.25 9.68
N TYR A 159 -1.43 -1.11 8.44
CA TYR A 159 -0.68 -2.15 7.73
C TYR A 159 0.78 -1.72 7.74
N ILE A 160 1.65 -2.50 8.39
CA ILE A 160 3.06 -2.17 8.56
C ILE A 160 3.89 -3.31 7.97
N LEU A 161 4.78 -2.97 7.03
CA LEU A 161 5.80 -3.89 6.55
C LEU A 161 6.93 -3.94 7.59
N PRO A 162 7.11 -5.06 8.31
CA PRO A 162 8.13 -5.17 9.34
C PRO A 162 9.53 -5.15 8.72
N GLU A 163 10.50 -4.64 9.49
CA GLU A 163 11.92 -4.79 9.16
C GLU A 163 12.39 -6.20 9.51
N LEU A 164 13.31 -6.73 8.69
CA LEU A 164 14.01 -8.00 8.94
C LEU A 164 15.00 -7.86 10.11
#